data_AF-A0A8B4U396-F1
#
_entry.id   AF-A0A8B4U396-F1
#
_cell.length_a   1.000
_cell.length_b   1.000
_cell.length_c   1.000
_cell.angle_alpha   90.00
_cell.angle_beta   90.00
_cell.angle_gamma   90.00
#
_symmetry.space_group_name_H-M   'P 1'
#
loop_
_entity.id
_entity.type
_entity.pdbx_description
1 polymer ?
#
loop_
_entity_poly.entity_id
_entity_poly.type
_entity_poly.pdbx_seq_one_letter_code
_entity_poly.pdbx_strand_id
1 'polypeptide(L)'
;MENINTLKAKIDTKVTKFVLLSVVTGGIYPMMWLYLNQPKLTEHMKNEFVARDYPLWLAIVTGFGWLLSDIGIAISDDVTVLDLVARVLSLASTVMVIVWAFKAKTALQAYALTEFKFELKMNPFYTFIFSIYYIVYCINDMESELQKHNIIYSKKMVG
;
A
#
# COMPACT_ATOMS: atom_id res chain seq x y z
N MET A 1 -21.16 -14.79 -8.21
CA MET A 1 -19.82 -15.10 -7.65
C MET A 1 -18.89 -14.02 -8.12
N GLU A 2 -18.16 -13.37 -7.22
CA GLU A 2 -17.11 -12.44 -7.63
C GLU A 2 -15.97 -13.20 -8.32
N ASN A 3 -15.39 -12.60 -9.36
CA ASN A 3 -14.20 -13.12 -9.99
C ASN A 3 -12.99 -12.63 -9.18
N ILE A 4 -12.01 -13.51 -8.89
CA ILE A 4 -10.80 -13.14 -8.15
C ILE A 4 -10.00 -12.02 -8.82
N ASN A 5 -10.15 -11.88 -10.14
CA ASN A 5 -9.53 -10.82 -10.91
C ASN A 5 -10.29 -9.48 -10.87
N THR A 6 -11.47 -9.39 -10.27
CA THR A 6 -12.25 -8.14 -10.23
C THR A 6 -11.48 -7.02 -9.52
N LEU A 7 -10.89 -7.29 -8.34
CA LEU A 7 -10.12 -6.30 -7.60
C LEU A 7 -8.90 -5.83 -8.41
N LYS A 8 -8.17 -6.78 -8.99
CA LYS A 8 -7.01 -6.51 -9.85
C LYS A 8 -7.39 -5.69 -11.08
N ALA A 9 -8.50 -6.01 -11.73
CA ALA A 9 -9.02 -5.30 -12.90
C ALA A 9 -9.53 -3.89 -12.55
N LYS A 10 -10.12 -3.70 -11.37
CA LYS A 10 -10.59 -2.38 -10.90
C LYS A 10 -9.43 -1.42 -10.60
N ILE A 11 -8.34 -1.96 -10.06
CA ILE A 11 -7.13 -1.18 -9.75
C ILE A 11 -6.25 -1.00 -11.00
N ASP A 12 -6.25 -1.98 -11.90
CA ASP A 12 -5.50 -2.01 -13.17
C ASP A 12 -4.05 -1.51 -13.05
N THR A 13 -3.37 -1.98 -12.00
CA THR A 13 -2.00 -1.56 -11.72
C THR A 13 -1.08 -2.76 -11.66
N LYS A 14 -0.27 -2.93 -12.71
CA LYS A 14 0.84 -3.89 -12.71
C LYS A 14 1.95 -3.42 -11.78
N VAL A 15 2.47 -4.34 -10.95
CA VAL A 15 3.57 -4.06 -10.00
C VAL A 15 4.78 -3.44 -10.69
N THR A 16 5.17 -3.95 -11.85
CA THR A 16 6.34 -3.46 -12.61
C THR A 16 6.16 -2.01 -13.04
N LYS A 17 4.97 -1.66 -13.57
CA LYS A 17 4.63 -0.28 -13.93
C LYS A 17 4.59 0.61 -12.69
N PHE A 18 4.06 0.10 -11.59
CA PHE A 18 4.00 0.84 -10.32
C PHE A 18 5.40 1.18 -9.80
N VAL A 19 6.30 0.20 -9.73
CA VAL A 19 7.71 0.40 -9.32
C VAL A 19 8.43 1.35 -10.26
N LEU A 20 8.31 1.14 -11.58
CA LEU A 20 8.97 1.98 -12.58
C LEU A 20 8.54 3.45 -12.45
N LEU A 21 7.24 3.71 -12.38
CA LEU A 21 6.72 5.07 -12.24
C LEU A 21 7.11 5.69 -10.89
N SER A 22 7.24 4.88 -9.84
CA SER A 22 7.72 5.38 -8.54
C SER A 22 9.14 5.89 -8.63
N VAL A 23 10.03 5.19 -9.34
CA VAL A 23 11.42 5.62 -9.55
C VAL A 23 11.46 6.86 -10.44
N VAL A 24 10.77 6.84 -11.59
CA VAL A 24 10.78 7.95 -12.56
C VAL A 24 10.22 9.25 -11.97
N THR A 25 9.25 9.15 -11.06
CA THR A 25 8.62 10.33 -10.42
C THR A 25 9.21 10.68 -9.06
N GLY A 26 10.28 10.03 -8.62
CA GLY A 26 10.90 10.29 -7.30
C GLY A 26 9.96 10.00 -6.11
N GLY A 27 9.03 9.05 -6.25
CA GLY A 27 8.10 8.66 -5.19
C GLY A 27 6.76 9.40 -5.17
N ILE A 28 6.52 10.35 -6.08
CA ILE A 28 5.23 11.05 -6.19
C ILE A 28 4.12 10.09 -6.65
N TYR A 29 4.42 9.20 -7.60
CA TYR A 29 3.42 8.28 -8.15
C TYR A 29 2.75 7.37 -7.10
N PRO A 30 3.48 6.73 -6.15
CA PRO A 30 2.88 6.01 -5.02
C PRO A 30 1.82 6.81 -4.25
N MET A 31 2.07 8.09 -3.99
CA MET A 31 1.14 8.94 -3.23
C MET A 31 -0.13 9.23 -4.03
N MET A 32 0.04 9.60 -5.31
CA MET A 32 -1.10 9.80 -6.23
C MET A 32 -1.91 8.52 -6.37
N TRP A 33 -1.24 7.37 -6.54
CA TRP A 33 -1.90 6.08 -6.65
C TRP A 33 -2.67 5.73 -5.39
N LEU A 34 -2.10 6.00 -4.21
CA LEU A 34 -2.77 5.77 -2.92
C LEU A 34 -4.07 6.57 -2.84
N TYR A 35 -4.02 7.86 -3.17
CA TYR A 35 -5.19 8.73 -3.16
C TYR A 35 -6.28 8.26 -4.11
N LEU A 36 -5.92 7.86 -5.34
CA LEU A 36 -6.87 7.42 -6.36
C LEU A 36 -7.47 6.03 -6.10
N ASN A 37 -6.72 5.14 -5.45
CA ASN A 37 -7.12 3.73 -5.29
C ASN A 37 -7.59 3.38 -3.88
N GLN A 38 -7.34 4.23 -2.87
CA GLN A 38 -7.91 4.06 -1.54
C GLN A 38 -9.44 3.87 -1.55
N PRO A 39 -10.24 4.77 -2.16
CA PRO A 39 -11.70 4.59 -2.16
C PRO A 39 -12.14 3.34 -2.92
N LYS A 40 -11.44 2.99 -4.02
CA LYS A 40 -11.74 1.78 -4.80
C LYS A 40 -11.47 0.51 -3.98
N LEU A 41 -10.38 0.51 -3.20
CA LEU A 41 -10.01 -0.58 -2.30
C LEU A 41 -11.06 -0.76 -1.20
N THR A 42 -11.47 0.32 -0.53
CA THR A 42 -12.44 0.24 0.57
C THR A 42 -13.82 -0.17 0.07
N GLU A 43 -14.25 0.38 -1.08
CA GLU A 43 -15.53 0.04 -1.71
C GLU A 43 -15.58 -1.45 -2.10
N HIS A 44 -14.53 -1.94 -2.79
CA HIS A 44 -14.53 -3.31 -3.28
C HIS A 44 -14.34 -4.34 -2.16
N MET A 45 -13.45 -4.08 -1.20
CA MET A 45 -13.25 -4.97 -0.05
C MET A 45 -14.34 -4.83 1.02
N LYS A 46 -15.30 -3.90 0.85
CA LYS A 46 -16.35 -3.56 1.83
C LYS A 46 -15.78 -3.30 3.24
N ASN A 47 -14.61 -2.65 3.30
CA ASN A 47 -13.85 -2.45 4.53
C ASN A 47 -13.15 -1.09 4.52
N GLU A 48 -13.57 -0.19 5.41
CA GLU A 48 -12.97 1.14 5.63
C GLU A 48 -11.73 1.06 6.54
N PHE A 49 -10.69 0.36 6.08
CA PHE A 49 -9.52 0.04 6.91
C PHE A 49 -8.70 1.28 7.36
N VAL A 50 -8.78 2.38 6.62
CA VAL A 50 -8.30 3.71 7.00
C VAL A 50 -9.35 4.77 6.67
N ALA A 51 -9.25 5.92 7.33
CA ALA A 51 -10.08 7.08 7.03
C ALA A 51 -9.92 7.51 5.55
N ARG A 52 -10.99 8.04 4.96
CA ARG A 52 -11.04 8.42 3.53
C ARG A 52 -10.01 9.50 3.18
N ASP A 53 -9.74 10.41 4.10
CA ASP A 53 -8.78 11.51 3.98
C ASP A 53 -7.35 11.10 4.37
N TYR A 54 -7.11 9.84 4.77
CA TYR A 54 -5.78 9.36 5.16
C TYR A 54 -4.70 9.58 4.08
N PRO A 55 -4.92 9.26 2.78
CA PRO A 55 -3.92 9.53 1.75
C PRO A 55 -3.64 11.02 1.55
N LEU A 56 -4.63 11.89 1.79
CA LEU A 56 -4.46 13.34 1.71
C LEU A 56 -3.55 13.84 2.84
N TRP A 57 -3.82 13.42 4.08
CA TRP A 57 -2.95 13.76 5.22
C TRP A 57 -1.54 13.24 5.06
N LEU A 58 -1.37 12.02 4.53
CA LEU A 58 -0.05 11.50 4.19
C LEU A 58 0.66 12.42 3.20
N ALA A 59 0.00 12.80 2.10
CA ALA A 59 0.58 13.69 1.10
C ALA A 59 0.96 15.07 1.68
N ILE A 60 0.14 15.63 2.58
CA ILE A 60 0.44 16.88 3.28
C ILE A 60 1.69 16.72 4.15
N VAL A 61 1.76 15.69 4.98
CA VAL A 61 2.92 15.44 5.88
C VAL A 61 4.20 15.22 5.08
N THR A 62 4.15 14.43 3.99
CA THR A 62 5.30 14.20 3.12
C THR A 62 5.73 15.49 2.41
N GLY A 63 4.81 16.16 1.73
CA GLY A 63 5.12 17.33 0.91
C GLY A 63 5.57 18.53 1.75
N PHE A 64 4.94 18.75 2.90
CA PHE A 64 5.35 19.80 3.82
C PHE A 64 6.70 19.50 4.47
N GLY A 65 6.99 18.23 4.79
CA GLY A 65 8.31 17.81 5.26
C GLY A 65 9.42 18.13 4.25
N TRP A 66 9.21 17.86 2.96
CA TRP A 66 10.16 18.21 1.91
C TRP A 66 10.34 19.71 1.76
N LEU A 67 9.24 20.47 1.70
CA LEU A 67 9.28 21.92 1.61
C LEU A 67 10.07 22.57 2.75
N LEU A 68 9.85 22.12 4.00
CA LEU A 68 10.57 22.65 5.15
C LEU A 68 12.07 22.32 5.10
N SER A 69 12.43 21.14 4.58
CA SER A 69 13.83 20.76 4.38
C SER A 69 14.52 21.65 3.35
N ASP A 70 13.86 21.92 2.22
CA ASP A 70 14.42 22.78 1.16
C ASP A 70 14.60 24.22 1.64
N ILE A 71 13.64 24.74 2.40
CA ILE A 71 13.73 26.08 3.01
C ILE A 71 14.85 26.12 4.05
N GLY A 72 15.00 25.08 4.88
CA GLY A 72 16.08 24.98 5.86
C GLY A 72 17.46 25.12 5.21
N ILE A 73 17.72 24.33 4.16
CA ILE A 73 18.96 24.35 3.37
C ILE A 73 19.19 25.71 2.71
N ALA A 74 18.13 26.36 2.21
CA ALA A 74 18.25 27.66 1.55
C ALA A 74 18.59 28.81 2.50
N ILE A 75 18.27 28.68 3.79
CA ILE A 75 18.47 29.73 4.81
C ILE A 75 19.83 29.61 5.49
N SER A 76 20.31 28.39 5.74
CA SER A 76 21.55 28.17 6.49
C SER A 76 22.21 26.85 6.11
N ASP A 77 23.54 26.83 6.13
CA ASP A 77 24.33 25.61 6.03
C ASP A 77 24.32 24.79 7.36
N ASP A 78 23.91 25.41 8.47
CA ASP A 78 23.77 24.76 9.78
C ASP A 78 22.35 24.19 9.97
N VAL A 79 22.23 23.19 10.85
CA VAL A 79 20.93 22.57 11.18
C VAL A 79 19.99 23.59 11.83
N THR A 80 18.86 23.84 11.19
CA THR A 80 17.81 24.75 11.65
C THR A 80 16.67 24.01 12.36
N VAL A 81 15.79 24.79 13.02
CA VAL A 81 14.53 24.24 13.57
C VAL A 81 13.65 23.65 12.47
N LEU A 82 13.69 24.20 11.25
CA LEU A 82 12.93 23.70 10.11
C LEU A 82 13.40 22.29 9.72
N ASP A 83 14.70 22.04 9.76
CA ASP A 83 15.27 20.70 9.48
C ASP A 83 14.82 19.68 10.51
N LEU A 84 14.76 20.07 11.79
CA LEU A 84 14.27 19.19 12.86
C LEU A 84 12.79 18.84 12.64
N VAL A 85 11.95 19.82 12.29
CA VAL A 85 10.54 19.60 11.98
C VAL A 85 10.39 18.71 10.73
N ALA A 86 11.16 18.98 9.67
CA ALA A 86 11.17 18.19 8.45
C ALA A 86 11.52 16.71 8.73
N ARG A 87 12.51 16.45 9.60
CA ARG A 87 12.88 15.09 10.03
C ARG A 87 11.74 14.38 10.76
N VAL A 88 11.05 15.08 11.67
CA VAL A 88 9.88 14.53 12.38
C VAL A 88 8.75 14.21 11.41
N LEU A 89 8.45 15.12 10.47
CA LEU A 89 7.42 14.91 9.45
C LEU A 89 7.78 13.75 8.51
N SER A 90 9.05 13.61 8.12
CA SER A 90 9.53 12.49 7.31
C SER A 90 9.36 11.14 8.04
N LEU A 91 9.68 11.09 9.33
CA LEU A 91 9.45 9.90 10.16
C LEU A 91 7.95 9.59 10.27
N ALA A 92 7.12 10.60 10.54
CA ALA A 92 5.66 10.45 10.60
C ALA A 92 5.08 9.92 9.28
N SER A 93 5.50 10.49 8.14
CA SER A 93 5.14 10.02 6.80
C SER A 93 5.48 8.54 6.61
N THR A 94 6.69 8.13 7.02
CA THR A 94 7.14 6.73 6.89
C THR A 94 6.26 5.79 7.73
N VAL A 95 5.99 6.16 8.99
CA VAL A 95 5.10 5.40 9.88
C VAL A 95 3.70 5.32 9.29
N MET A 96 3.17 6.40 8.73
CA MET A 96 1.85 6.41 8.10
C MET A 96 1.77 5.46 6.90
N VAL A 97 2.80 5.39 6.06
CA VAL A 97 2.87 4.43 4.94
C VAL A 97 2.84 2.99 5.45
N ILE A 98 3.61 2.69 6.49
CA ILE A 98 3.68 1.35 7.10
C ILE A 98 2.33 0.98 7.72
N VAL A 99 1.74 1.86 8.52
CA VAL A 99 0.43 1.65 9.16
C VAL A 99 -0.65 1.39 8.10
N TRP A 100 -0.63 2.17 7.01
CA TRP A 100 -1.53 1.94 5.90
C TRP A 100 -1.34 0.54 5.31
N ALA A 101 -0.10 0.12 5.05
CA ALA A 101 0.20 -1.18 4.45
C ALA A 101 -0.27 -2.34 5.34
N PHE A 102 -0.07 -2.27 6.66
CA PHE A 102 -0.55 -3.30 7.58
C PHE A 102 -2.08 -3.36 7.66
N LYS A 103 -2.76 -2.21 7.63
CA LYS A 103 -4.22 -2.17 7.61
C LYS A 103 -4.78 -2.71 6.29
N ALA A 104 -4.18 -2.34 5.17
CA ALA A 104 -4.53 -2.86 3.85
C ALA A 104 -4.31 -4.37 3.77
N LYS A 105 -3.19 -4.88 4.33
CA LYS A 105 -2.93 -6.32 4.46
C LYS A 105 -4.10 -7.02 5.17
N THR A 106 -4.47 -6.58 6.37
CA THR A 106 -5.56 -7.22 7.12
C THR A 106 -6.88 -7.19 6.36
N ALA A 107 -7.20 -6.08 5.72
CA ALA A 107 -8.39 -5.96 4.87
C ALA A 107 -8.37 -6.93 3.69
N LEU A 108 -7.22 -7.07 3.02
CA LEU A 108 -7.04 -7.98 1.89
C LEU A 108 -7.17 -9.46 2.30
N GLN A 109 -6.63 -9.82 3.47
CA GLN A 109 -6.78 -11.18 4.01
C GLN A 109 -8.24 -11.48 4.36
N ALA A 110 -8.95 -10.53 4.97
CA ALA A 110 -10.37 -10.68 5.27
C ALA A 110 -11.22 -10.80 3.99
N TYR A 111 -10.93 -9.98 2.98
CA TYR A 111 -11.58 -10.04 1.67
C TYR A 111 -11.38 -11.42 1.00
N ALA A 112 -10.14 -11.92 0.95
CA ALA A 112 -9.84 -13.23 0.38
C ALA A 112 -10.57 -14.37 1.10
N LEU A 113 -10.62 -14.32 2.43
CA LEU A 113 -11.29 -15.33 3.24
C LEU A 113 -12.81 -15.29 3.09
N THR A 114 -13.40 -14.10 3.02
CA THR A 114 -14.85 -13.93 3.00
C THR A 114 -15.45 -14.22 1.63
N GLU A 115 -14.86 -13.69 0.56
CA GLU A 115 -15.40 -13.81 -0.81
C GLU A 115 -14.90 -15.08 -1.53
N PHE A 116 -13.65 -15.51 -1.30
CA PHE A 116 -13.05 -16.67 -2.01
C PHE A 116 -12.78 -17.89 -1.12
N LYS A 117 -13.08 -17.82 0.19
CA LYS A 117 -12.96 -18.93 1.15
C LYS A 117 -11.55 -19.51 1.30
N PHE A 118 -10.50 -18.70 1.10
CA PHE A 118 -9.13 -19.12 1.36
C PHE A 118 -8.34 -18.08 2.17
N GLU A 119 -7.36 -18.56 2.91
CA GLU A 119 -6.45 -17.70 3.66
C GLU A 119 -5.32 -17.17 2.76
N LEU A 120 -5.36 -15.89 2.43
CA LEU A 120 -4.26 -15.21 1.74
C LEU A 120 -3.07 -15.02 2.70
N LYS A 121 -1.96 -15.70 2.43
CA LYS A 121 -0.76 -15.63 3.26
C LYS A 121 0.10 -14.43 2.87
N MET A 122 0.12 -13.40 3.71
CA MET A 122 0.92 -12.18 3.50
C MET A 122 1.99 -12.04 4.59
N ASN A 123 3.25 -11.89 4.19
CA ASN A 123 4.39 -11.81 5.10
C ASN A 123 4.50 -10.42 5.76
N PRO A 124 4.45 -10.31 7.11
CA PRO A 124 4.63 -9.05 7.83
C PRO A 124 5.94 -8.32 7.51
N PHE A 125 7.05 -9.06 7.34
CA PHE A 125 8.36 -8.49 7.06
C PHE A 125 8.37 -7.78 5.69
N TYR A 126 7.82 -8.41 4.66
CA TYR A 126 7.67 -7.77 3.35
C TYR A 126 6.64 -6.64 3.37
N THR A 127 5.61 -6.73 4.21
CA THR A 127 4.66 -5.62 4.42
C THR A 127 5.36 -4.41 5.04
N PHE A 128 6.29 -4.61 5.95
CA PHE A 128 7.06 -3.52 6.54
C PHE A 128 8.04 -2.90 5.52
N ILE A 129 8.92 -3.69 4.92
CA ILE A 129 9.99 -3.20 4.05
C ILE A 129 9.44 -2.63 2.73
N PHE A 130 8.52 -3.34 2.09
CA PHE A 130 8.00 -2.96 0.78
C PHE A 130 6.65 -2.24 0.85
N SER A 131 5.99 -2.20 2.01
CA SER A 131 4.80 -1.37 2.25
C SER A 131 3.77 -1.42 1.10
N ILE A 132 3.46 -0.29 0.47
CA ILE A 132 2.47 -0.18 -0.61
C ILE A 132 2.79 -1.11 -1.78
N TYR A 133 4.08 -1.26 -2.13
CA TYR A 133 4.51 -2.12 -3.25
C TYR A 133 4.13 -3.58 -3.01
N TYR A 134 4.24 -4.06 -1.77
CA TYR A 134 3.86 -5.43 -1.43
C TYR A 134 2.35 -5.65 -1.50
N ILE A 135 1.55 -4.64 -1.13
CA ILE A 135 0.09 -4.72 -1.26
C ILE A 135 -0.31 -4.80 -2.73
N VAL A 136 0.26 -3.95 -3.59
CA VAL A 136 0.03 -4.01 -5.05
C VAL A 136 0.45 -5.38 -5.60
N TYR A 137 1.59 -5.92 -5.15
CA TYR A 137 2.04 -7.26 -5.51
C TYR A 137 1.01 -8.34 -5.12
N CYS A 138 0.56 -8.37 -3.87
CA CYS A 138 -0.39 -9.37 -3.39
C CYS A 138 -1.74 -9.30 -4.14
N ILE A 139 -2.20 -8.10 -4.51
CA ILE A 139 -3.41 -7.95 -5.33
C ILE A 139 -3.20 -8.56 -6.74
N ASN A 140 -2.03 -8.37 -7.34
CA ASN A 140 -1.73 -8.89 -8.67
C ASN A 140 -1.55 -10.42 -8.70
N ASP A 141 -1.03 -10.99 -7.61
CA ASP A 141 -0.70 -12.41 -7.44
C ASP A 141 -1.84 -13.24 -6.78
N MET A 142 -2.96 -12.59 -6.40
CA MET A 142 -4.04 -13.23 -5.65
C MET A 142 -4.63 -14.46 -6.35
N GLU A 143 -4.79 -14.41 -7.68
CA GLU A 143 -5.28 -15.53 -8.48
C GLU A 143 -4.36 -16.76 -8.39
N SER A 144 -3.05 -16.54 -8.47
CA SER A 144 -2.03 -17.59 -8.33
C SER A 144 -2.09 -18.24 -6.94
N GLU A 145 -2.28 -17.44 -5.90
CA GLU A 145 -2.44 -17.95 -4.53
C GLU A 145 -3.72 -18.80 -4.36
N LEU A 146 -4.84 -18.41 -4.98
CA LEU A 146 -6.05 -19.24 -4.99
C LEU A 146 -5.84 -20.56 -5.73
N GLN A 147 -5.15 -20.54 -6.88
CA GLN A 147 -4.84 -21.78 -7.62
C GLN A 147 -3.99 -22.74 -6.76
N LYS A 148 -2.95 -22.22 -6.09
CA LYS A 148 -2.13 -23.02 -5.15
C LYS A 148 -2.98 -23.59 -4.02
N HIS A 149 -3.89 -22.80 -3.44
CA HIS A 149 -4.80 -23.25 -2.40
C HIS A 149 -5.67 -24.43 -2.88
N ASN A 150 -6.28 -24.31 -4.06
CA ASN A 150 -7.14 -25.34 -4.65
C ASN A 150 -6.38 -26.64 -4.95
N ILE A 151 -5.11 -26.55 -5.41
CA ILE A 151 -4.26 -27.73 -5.64
C ILE A 151 -3.95 -28.44 -4.32
N ILE A 152 -3.61 -27.68 -3.26
CA ILE A 152 -3.29 -28.25 -1.95
C ILE A 152 -4.54 -28.92 -1.32
N TYR A 153 -5.70 -28.27 -1.43
CA TYR A 153 -6.95 -28.80 -0.88
C TYR A 153 -7.46 -30.02 -1.64
N SER A 154 -7.41 -30.00 -2.98
CA SER A 154 -7.81 -31.15 -3.80
C SER A 154 -6.93 -32.37 -3.53
N LYS A 155 -5.62 -32.18 -3.34
CA LYS A 155 -4.69 -33.27 -2.97
C LYS A 155 -5.01 -33.89 -1.59
N LYS A 156 -5.53 -33.12 -0.64
CA LYS A 156 -5.92 -33.63 0.70
C LYS A 156 -7.20 -34.47 0.68
N MET A 157 -8.05 -34.37 -0.35
CA MET A 157 -9.28 -35.17 -0.44
C MET A 157 -9.08 -36.51 -1.17
N VAL A 158 -7.92 -36.73 -1.78
CA VAL A 158 -7.61 -37.91 -2.62
C VAL A 158 -6.59 -38.85 -1.96
N GLY A 159 -5.99 -38.47 -0.83
CA GLY A 159 -5.07 -39.31 -0.05
C GLY A 159 -5.67 -39.69 1.29
#